data_AF-A0A7V5VF65-F1
#
_entry.id   AF-A0A7V5VF65-F1
#
_cell.length_a   1.000
_cell.length_b   1.000
_cell.length_c   1.000
_cell.angle_alpha   90.00
_cell.angle_beta   90.00
_cell.angle_gamma   90.00
#
_symmetry.space_group_name_H-M   'P 1'
#
loop_
_entity.id
_entity.type
_entity.pdbx_description
1 polymer ?
#
loop_
_entity_poly.entity_id
_entity_poly.type
_entity_poly.pdbx_seq_one_letter_code
_entity_poly.pdbx_strand_id
1 'polypeptide(L)'
;MLPLTLRRQMKGRPMSYEKTELNTVKRGGHKARYDKTLIHEILDAVEVCHVAFNIEGRAQVQPVNFGRSGETLYIHGSPKNRMTRALIESGEACLSVMILDSMKLTRSAFHHSVNFRSVVVFGRVEELKSDEQKVEGLKTIINHFVPGRWEHCRPPTKKELKATRVIAIHIESASAKVADGALVDDSADYESACWAGVIPVKTVYGFPVADEKLREDMEIPAHVLDWYENKKSGIISD
;
A
#
# COMPACT_ATOMS: atom_id res chain seq x y z
N MET A 1 -21.36 -27.79 -27.20
CA MET A 1 -21.54 -26.37 -26.81
C MET A 1 -22.33 -26.34 -25.51
N LEU A 2 -21.72 -25.92 -24.40
CA LEU A 2 -22.48 -25.71 -23.16
C LEU A 2 -23.31 -24.41 -23.26
N PRO A 3 -24.49 -24.31 -22.61
CA PRO A 3 -25.37 -23.15 -22.69
C PRO A 3 -24.69 -21.88 -22.15
N LEU A 4 -24.97 -20.72 -22.77
CA LEU A 4 -24.45 -19.40 -22.35
C LEU A 4 -24.79 -19.04 -20.88
N THR A 5 -25.80 -19.68 -20.30
CA THR A 5 -26.25 -19.46 -18.91
C THR A 5 -25.32 -20.08 -17.86
N LEU A 6 -24.56 -21.13 -18.18
CA LEU A 6 -23.59 -21.74 -17.24
C LEU A 6 -22.24 -21.03 -17.20
N ARG A 7 -21.91 -20.15 -18.17
CA ARG A 7 -20.68 -19.34 -18.14
C ARG A 7 -20.75 -18.15 -17.18
N ARG A 8 -21.92 -17.80 -16.65
CA ARG A 8 -22.11 -16.67 -15.71
C ARG A 8 -22.01 -17.05 -14.23
N GLN A 9 -21.80 -18.31 -13.88
CA GLN A 9 -21.70 -18.80 -12.49
C GLN A 9 -20.30 -19.27 -12.06
N MET A 10 -19.25 -18.82 -12.76
CA MET A 10 -17.85 -19.04 -12.36
C MET A 10 -17.04 -17.75 -12.18
N LYS A 11 -17.70 -16.63 -11.83
CA LYS A 11 -17.00 -15.56 -11.10
C LYS A 11 -17.05 -15.96 -9.63
N GLY A 12 -15.98 -16.57 -9.13
CA GLY A 12 -15.84 -16.90 -7.71
C GLY A 12 -16.21 -15.68 -6.87
N ARG A 13 -17.02 -15.88 -5.83
CA ARG A 13 -17.36 -14.81 -4.88
C ARG A 13 -16.04 -14.16 -4.42
N PRO A 14 -15.88 -12.83 -4.52
CA PRO A 14 -14.66 -12.18 -4.07
C PRO A 14 -14.40 -12.58 -2.61
N MET A 15 -13.24 -13.18 -2.38
CA MET A 15 -12.81 -13.57 -1.03
C MET A 15 -12.69 -12.29 -0.20
N SER A 16 -13.29 -12.27 0.98
CA SER A 16 -13.25 -11.11 1.88
C SER A 16 -12.52 -11.46 3.17
N TYR A 17 -11.89 -10.48 3.80
CA TYR A 17 -11.47 -10.62 5.20
C TYR A 17 -12.71 -10.66 6.09
N GLU A 18 -12.68 -11.53 7.09
CA GLU A 18 -13.73 -11.59 8.09
C GLU A 18 -13.81 -10.27 8.87
N LYS A 19 -15.04 -9.84 9.16
CA LYS A 19 -15.26 -8.65 9.98
C LYS A 19 -15.19 -9.05 11.45
N THR A 20 -14.23 -8.48 12.16
CA THR A 20 -14.03 -8.66 13.59
C THR A 20 -14.17 -7.31 14.30
N GLU A 21 -14.15 -7.30 15.63
CA GLU A 21 -14.10 -6.03 16.37
C GLU A 21 -12.87 -5.18 16.01
N LEU A 22 -11.76 -5.84 15.67
CA LEU A 22 -10.47 -5.21 15.37
C LEU A 22 -10.50 -4.40 14.06
N ASN A 23 -11.07 -4.96 12.99
CA ASN A 23 -11.05 -4.33 11.65
C ASN A 23 -12.36 -3.61 11.28
N THR A 24 -13.39 -3.67 12.12
CA THR A 24 -14.71 -3.09 11.79
C THR A 24 -14.67 -1.56 11.81
N VAL A 25 -14.88 -0.95 10.65
CA VAL A 25 -14.97 0.51 10.52
C VAL A 25 -16.34 0.98 11.03
N LYS A 26 -16.34 1.64 12.19
CA LYS A 26 -17.57 2.15 12.83
C LYS A 26 -18.06 3.45 12.16
N ARG A 27 -17.23 4.50 12.13
CA ARG A 27 -17.60 5.80 11.54
C ARG A 27 -17.45 5.79 10.01
N GLY A 28 -18.57 5.99 9.32
CA GLY A 28 -18.63 5.97 7.85
C GLY A 28 -18.59 4.55 7.28
N GLY A 29 -19.25 3.59 7.94
CA GLY A 29 -19.21 2.16 7.57
C GLY A 29 -19.65 1.83 6.14
N HIS A 30 -20.47 2.67 5.49
CA HIS A 30 -20.81 2.52 4.06
C HIS A 30 -19.59 2.65 3.13
N LYS A 31 -18.50 3.27 3.60
CA LYS A 31 -17.21 3.41 2.92
C LYS A 31 -16.28 2.21 3.16
N ALA A 32 -16.64 1.32 4.09
CA ALA A 32 -15.83 0.18 4.44
C ALA A 32 -15.86 -0.86 3.32
N ARG A 33 -14.70 -1.47 3.05
CA ARG A 33 -14.55 -2.56 2.11
C ARG A 33 -13.67 -3.64 2.76
N TYR A 34 -14.03 -4.90 2.51
CA TYR A 34 -13.36 -6.07 3.07
C TYR A 34 -12.95 -7.07 2.00
N ASP A 35 -13.28 -6.80 0.73
CA ASP A 35 -12.84 -7.61 -0.41
C ASP A 35 -11.32 -7.60 -0.50
N LYS A 36 -10.74 -8.80 -0.54
CA LYS A 36 -9.29 -9.00 -0.60
C LYS A 36 -8.70 -8.38 -1.86
N THR A 37 -9.41 -8.50 -2.99
CA THR A 37 -8.94 -7.99 -4.29
C THR A 37 -8.69 -6.50 -4.20
N LEU A 38 -9.71 -5.72 -3.81
CA LEU A 38 -9.57 -4.27 -3.65
C LEU A 38 -8.52 -3.87 -2.60
N ILE A 39 -8.45 -4.59 -1.48
CA ILE A 39 -7.44 -4.31 -0.43
C ILE A 39 -6.02 -4.52 -0.97
N HIS A 40 -5.81 -5.62 -1.69
CA HIS A 40 -4.53 -5.94 -2.32
C HIS A 40 -4.17 -4.93 -3.40
N GLU A 41 -5.13 -4.51 -4.24
CA GLU A 41 -4.94 -3.46 -5.24
C GLU A 41 -4.49 -2.14 -4.61
N ILE A 42 -5.08 -1.71 -3.49
CA ILE A 42 -4.67 -0.48 -2.78
C ILE A 42 -3.26 -0.63 -2.19
N LEU A 43 -2.92 -1.81 -1.65
CA LEU A 43 -1.56 -2.09 -1.15
C LEU A 43 -0.54 -2.04 -2.29
N ASP A 44 -0.85 -2.62 -3.44
CA ASP A 44 0.04 -2.69 -4.61
C ASP A 44 0.17 -1.35 -5.35
N ALA A 45 -0.77 -0.43 -5.11
CA ALA A 45 -0.76 0.89 -5.69
C ALA A 45 0.21 1.86 -4.98
N VAL A 46 0.83 1.48 -3.85
CA VAL A 46 1.75 2.34 -3.10
C VAL A 46 3.06 1.65 -2.75
N GLU A 47 4.12 2.43 -2.57
CA GLU A 47 5.46 1.94 -2.25
C GLU A 47 5.81 2.05 -0.75
N VAL A 48 5.07 2.84 0.02
CA VAL A 48 5.37 3.12 1.43
C VAL A 48 4.15 2.83 2.29
N CYS A 49 4.38 2.12 3.39
CA CYS A 49 3.39 1.94 4.45
C CYS A 49 3.84 2.63 5.74
N HIS A 50 2.88 2.90 6.61
CA HIS A 50 3.11 3.45 7.93
C HIS A 50 2.89 2.34 8.96
N VAL A 51 3.94 1.92 9.64
CA VAL A 51 3.86 0.85 10.63
C VAL A 51 3.71 1.46 12.01
N ALA A 52 2.62 1.09 12.70
CA ALA A 52 2.38 1.46 14.08
C ALA A 52 3.07 0.44 15.00
N PHE A 53 3.71 0.93 16.05
CA PHE A 53 4.35 0.10 17.06
C PHE A 53 4.34 0.80 18.43
N ASN A 54 4.55 0.02 19.48
CA ASN A 54 4.62 0.52 20.85
C ASN A 54 5.98 0.19 21.46
N ILE A 55 6.59 1.13 22.15
CA ILE A 55 7.77 0.89 23.00
C ILE A 55 7.46 1.51 24.35
N GLU A 56 7.48 0.70 25.41
CA GLU A 56 7.28 1.16 26.79
C GLU A 56 6.01 2.01 26.97
N GLY A 57 4.90 1.55 26.38
CA GLY A 57 3.61 2.25 26.44
C GLY A 57 3.50 3.44 25.49
N ARG A 58 4.55 3.82 24.76
CA ARG A 58 4.54 4.96 23.83
C ARG A 58 4.21 4.52 22.41
N ALA A 59 3.06 4.99 21.92
CA ALA A 59 2.67 4.83 20.53
C ALA A 59 3.63 5.56 19.59
N GLN A 60 4.08 4.88 18.55
CA GLN A 60 4.99 5.39 17.54
C GLN A 60 4.54 4.92 16.15
N VAL A 61 4.98 5.66 15.13
CA VAL A 61 4.77 5.31 13.73
C VAL A 61 6.06 5.52 12.96
N GLN A 62 6.38 4.59 12.06
CA GLN A 62 7.53 4.72 11.18
C GLN A 62 7.10 4.41 9.73
N PRO A 63 7.29 5.34 8.78
CA PRO A 63 7.14 5.03 7.38
C PRO A 63 8.27 4.11 6.93
N VAL A 64 7.94 3.09 6.16
CA VAL A 64 8.91 2.16 5.58
C VAL A 64 8.39 1.68 4.24
N ASN A 65 9.29 1.41 3.32
CA ASN A 65 8.92 0.66 2.14
C ASN A 65 8.64 -0.82 2.49
N PHE A 66 7.75 -1.42 1.71
CA PHE A 66 7.37 -2.81 1.82
C PHE A 66 7.21 -3.44 0.44
N GLY A 67 7.01 -4.76 0.42
CA GLY A 67 6.49 -5.47 -0.75
C GLY A 67 5.47 -6.51 -0.36
N ARG A 68 4.58 -6.87 -1.29
CA ARG A 68 3.55 -7.89 -1.06
C ARG A 68 3.76 -9.10 -1.98
N SER A 69 3.58 -10.29 -1.42
CA SER A 69 3.41 -11.53 -2.18
C SER A 69 2.25 -12.32 -1.58
N GLY A 70 1.14 -12.42 -2.33
CA GLY A 70 -0.10 -13.01 -1.84
C GLY A 70 -0.59 -12.34 -0.54
N GLU A 71 -0.79 -13.13 0.51
CA GLU A 71 -1.26 -12.67 1.84
C GLU A 71 -0.10 -12.28 2.78
N THR A 72 1.10 -12.07 2.26
CA THR A 72 2.28 -11.71 3.08
C THR A 72 2.87 -10.39 2.62
N LEU A 73 3.09 -9.50 3.59
CA LEU A 73 3.83 -8.27 3.41
C LEU A 73 5.25 -8.46 3.96
N TYR A 74 6.23 -7.87 3.29
CA TYR A 74 7.63 -7.92 3.69
C TYR A 74 8.14 -6.53 3.95
N ILE A 75 8.84 -6.36 5.07
CA ILE A 75 9.61 -5.15 5.38
C ILE A 75 11.03 -5.55 5.76
N HIS A 76 11.96 -4.62 5.65
CA HIS A 76 13.34 -4.84 6.05
C HIS A 76 13.90 -3.65 6.83
N GLY A 77 15.04 -3.87 7.48
CA GLY A 77 15.77 -2.80 8.14
C GLY A 77 17.01 -3.30 8.84
N SER A 78 17.74 -2.39 9.48
CA SER A 78 18.84 -2.78 10.36
C SER A 78 18.33 -3.63 11.53
N PRO A 79 19.08 -4.64 12.01
CA PRO A 79 18.82 -5.30 13.28
C PRO A 79 18.77 -4.34 14.50
N LYS A 80 19.28 -3.11 14.35
CA LYS A 80 19.18 -2.02 15.34
C LYS A 80 17.90 -1.19 15.23
N ASN A 81 17.07 -1.40 14.21
CA ASN A 81 15.85 -0.64 14.02
C ASN A 81 14.82 -0.98 15.12
N ARG A 82 14.46 0.03 15.92
CA ARG A 82 13.54 -0.11 17.05
C ARG A 82 12.15 -0.60 16.67
N MET A 83 11.61 -0.18 15.52
CA MET A 83 10.29 -0.62 15.04
C MET A 83 10.32 -2.13 14.79
N THR A 84 11.31 -2.62 14.05
CA THR A 84 11.40 -4.07 13.74
C THR A 84 11.56 -4.93 15.00
N ARG A 85 12.27 -4.43 16.02
CA ARG A 85 12.39 -5.12 17.32
C ARG A 85 11.05 -5.19 18.04
N ALA A 86 10.36 -4.06 18.15
CA ALA A 86 9.06 -3.97 18.80
C ALA A 86 8.02 -4.89 18.15
N LEU A 87 8.00 -4.99 16.81
CA LEU A 87 7.13 -5.91 16.08
C LEU A 87 7.42 -7.39 16.39
N ILE A 88 8.70 -7.75 16.46
CA ILE A 88 9.11 -9.13 16.77
C ILE A 88 8.75 -9.47 18.23
N GLU A 89 8.95 -8.53 19.14
CA GLU A 89 8.62 -8.69 20.56
C GLU A 89 7.12 -8.80 20.79
N SER A 90 6.28 -8.05 20.06
CA SER A 90 4.82 -8.17 20.14
C SER A 90 4.27 -9.40 19.40
N GLY A 91 4.96 -9.88 18.37
CA GLY A 91 4.45 -10.92 17.47
C GLY A 91 3.35 -10.43 16.51
N GLU A 92 3.01 -9.14 16.56
CA GLU A 92 1.89 -8.53 15.86
C GLU A 92 2.32 -7.24 15.16
N ALA A 93 1.75 -6.98 13.99
CA ALA A 93 1.93 -5.75 13.25
C ALA A 93 0.59 -5.11 12.89
N CYS A 94 0.57 -3.78 12.98
CA CYS A 94 -0.46 -2.94 12.40
C CYS A 94 0.19 -1.94 11.44
N LEU A 95 -0.28 -1.91 10.19
CA LEU A 95 0.22 -0.95 9.21
C LEU A 95 -0.91 -0.34 8.38
N SER A 96 -0.64 0.84 7.85
CA SER A 96 -1.59 1.62 7.07
C SER A 96 -0.96 2.15 5.78
N VAL A 97 -1.74 2.13 4.71
CA VAL A 97 -1.46 2.80 3.43
C VAL A 97 -2.63 3.70 3.06
N MET A 98 -2.36 4.76 2.30
CA MET A 98 -3.38 5.72 1.87
C MET A 98 -3.00 6.36 0.53
N ILE A 99 -4.00 6.56 -0.31
CA ILE A 99 -3.95 7.34 -1.55
C ILE A 99 -4.98 8.47 -1.41
N LEU A 100 -4.54 9.71 -1.57
CA LEU A 100 -5.41 10.89 -1.60
C LEU A 100 -5.86 11.12 -3.05
N ASP A 101 -7.17 11.07 -3.30
CA ASP A 101 -7.72 11.16 -4.64
C ASP A 101 -8.24 12.58 -4.95
N SER A 102 -8.80 13.29 -3.97
CA SER A 102 -9.18 14.71 -4.15
C SER A 102 -9.49 15.43 -2.83
N MET A 103 -9.42 16.77 -2.86
CA MET A 103 -9.91 17.65 -1.81
C MET A 103 -11.30 18.18 -2.17
N LYS A 104 -12.25 18.09 -1.25
CA LYS A 104 -13.64 18.54 -1.42
C LYS A 104 -13.87 19.83 -0.64
N LEU A 105 -14.09 20.90 -1.39
CA LEU A 105 -14.29 22.25 -0.89
C LEU A 105 -15.78 22.58 -0.97
N THR A 106 -16.48 22.45 0.16
CA THR A 106 -17.92 22.69 0.31
C THR A 106 -18.21 24.14 0.72
N ARG A 107 -19.47 24.54 0.73
CA ARG A 107 -19.88 25.89 1.13
C ARG A 107 -19.90 26.05 2.65
N SER A 108 -20.27 24.98 3.36
CA SER A 108 -20.17 24.90 4.81
C SER A 108 -18.83 24.31 5.24
N ALA A 109 -18.23 24.93 6.27
CA ALA A 109 -16.99 24.43 6.88
C ALA A 109 -17.11 23.00 7.42
N PHE A 110 -18.33 22.57 7.77
CA PHE A 110 -18.62 21.26 8.34
C PHE A 110 -18.50 20.12 7.33
N HIS A 111 -18.83 20.37 6.06
CA HIS A 111 -18.86 19.33 5.02
C HIS A 111 -17.53 19.16 4.27
N HIS A 112 -16.51 19.97 4.59
CA HIS A 112 -15.17 19.84 4.00
C HIS A 112 -14.60 18.44 4.25
N SER A 113 -14.04 17.84 3.20
CA SER A 113 -13.50 16.50 3.28
C SER A 113 -12.55 16.19 2.14
N VAL A 114 -12.17 14.93 2.02
CA VAL A 114 -11.34 14.41 0.94
C VAL A 114 -11.93 13.10 0.42
N ASN A 115 -11.71 12.81 -0.86
CA ASN A 115 -11.82 11.46 -1.37
C ASN A 115 -10.45 10.78 -1.26
N PHE A 116 -10.45 9.55 -0.77
CA PHE A 116 -9.25 8.78 -0.50
C PHE A 116 -9.55 7.29 -0.47
N ARG A 117 -8.51 6.50 -0.68
CA ARG A 117 -8.49 5.05 -0.47
C ARG A 117 -7.44 4.74 0.57
N SER A 118 -7.80 3.97 1.59
CA SER A 118 -6.83 3.52 2.61
C SER A 118 -7.06 2.08 2.98
N VAL A 119 -6.00 1.38 3.38
CA VAL A 119 -6.06 0.04 3.98
C VAL A 119 -5.37 0.09 5.34
N VAL A 120 -5.98 -0.56 6.33
CA VAL A 120 -5.33 -0.94 7.58
C VAL A 120 -5.21 -2.46 7.61
N VAL A 121 -4.00 -2.96 7.83
CA VAL A 121 -3.67 -4.39 7.96
C VAL A 121 -3.30 -4.68 9.40
N PHE A 122 -3.81 -5.81 9.89
CA PHE A 122 -3.41 -6.46 11.12
C PHE A 122 -2.86 -7.85 10.78
N GLY A 123 -1.68 -8.16 11.27
CA GLY A 123 -1.02 -9.41 10.91
C GLY A 123 -0.04 -9.92 11.94
N ARG A 124 0.26 -11.20 11.83
CA ARG A 124 1.29 -11.87 12.63
C ARG A 124 2.67 -11.65 12.03
N VAL A 125 3.64 -11.43 12.90
CA VAL A 125 5.04 -11.14 12.55
C VAL A 125 5.88 -12.41 12.58
N GLU A 126 6.68 -12.62 11.53
CA GLU A 126 7.74 -13.64 11.47
C GLU A 126 9.07 -12.97 11.06
N GLU A 127 10.12 -13.13 11.87
CA GLU A 127 11.47 -12.72 11.47
C GLU A 127 12.12 -13.82 10.63
N LEU A 128 12.51 -13.48 9.39
CA LEU A 128 13.15 -14.41 8.48
C LEU A 128 14.64 -14.58 8.86
N LYS A 129 15.03 -15.82 9.15
CA LYS A 129 16.35 -16.13 9.72
C LYS A 129 17.33 -16.68 8.70
N SER A 130 16.87 -17.51 7.76
CA SER A 130 17.74 -18.11 6.75
C SER A 130 18.08 -17.09 5.65
N ASP A 131 19.23 -17.29 5.00
CA ASP A 131 19.65 -16.44 3.89
C ASP A 131 18.65 -16.53 2.72
N GLU A 132 18.11 -17.72 2.45
CA GLU A 132 17.13 -17.99 1.41
C GLU A 132 15.82 -17.23 1.66
N GLN A 133 15.29 -17.30 2.88
CA GLN A 133 14.07 -16.59 3.26
C GLN A 133 14.26 -15.07 3.14
N LYS A 134 15.40 -14.55 3.62
CA LYS A 134 15.72 -13.12 3.51
C LYS A 134 15.83 -12.67 2.07
N VAL A 135 16.46 -13.47 1.21
CA VAL A 135 16.55 -13.19 -0.22
C VAL A 135 15.16 -13.09 -0.84
N GLU A 136 14.24 -14.00 -0.54
CA GLU A 136 12.87 -13.96 -1.07
C GLU A 136 12.11 -12.70 -0.62
N GLY A 137 12.21 -12.35 0.67
CA GLY A 137 11.58 -11.13 1.19
C GLY A 137 12.17 -9.85 0.58
N LEU A 138 13.50 -9.77 0.46
CA LEU A 138 14.16 -8.62 -0.16
C LEU A 138 13.83 -8.51 -1.67
N LYS A 139 13.78 -9.64 -2.37
CA LYS A 139 13.34 -9.70 -3.76
C LYS A 139 11.91 -9.18 -3.91
N THR A 140 10.99 -9.64 -3.06
CA THR A 140 9.60 -9.18 -3.05
C THR A 140 9.52 -7.67 -2.86
N ILE A 141 10.27 -7.14 -1.89
CA ILE A 141 10.34 -5.70 -1.62
C ILE A 141 10.83 -4.91 -2.84
N ILE A 142 11.95 -5.32 -3.44
CA ILE A 142 12.55 -4.63 -4.59
C ILE A 142 11.65 -4.68 -5.82
N ASN A 143 11.04 -5.83 -6.10
CA ASN A 143 10.18 -6.02 -7.26
C ASN A 143 8.78 -5.41 -7.08
N HIS A 144 8.35 -5.12 -5.84
CA HIS A 144 7.14 -4.33 -5.57
C HIS A 144 7.30 -2.88 -6.04
N PHE A 145 8.49 -2.29 -5.88
CA PHE A 145 8.77 -0.95 -6.40
C PHE A 145 8.79 -0.92 -7.93
N VAL A 146 9.70 -1.70 -8.52
CA VAL A 146 9.94 -1.74 -9.96
C VAL A 146 10.02 -3.22 -10.33
N PRO A 147 9.01 -3.77 -11.02
CA PRO A 147 8.97 -5.18 -11.39
C PRO A 147 10.22 -5.61 -12.17
N GLY A 148 10.78 -6.75 -11.80
CA GLY A 148 12.00 -7.30 -12.42
C GLY A 148 13.30 -6.61 -12.02
N ARG A 149 13.28 -5.63 -11.10
CA ARG A 149 14.48 -4.89 -10.72
C ARG A 149 15.52 -5.76 -10.01
N TRP A 150 15.09 -6.73 -9.21
CA TRP A 150 15.99 -7.64 -8.49
C TRP A 150 16.95 -8.36 -9.45
N GLU A 151 16.45 -8.82 -10.59
CA GLU A 151 17.22 -9.53 -11.61
C GLU A 151 18.27 -8.64 -12.30
N HIS A 152 18.15 -7.31 -12.18
CA HIS A 152 19.04 -6.33 -12.80
C HIS A 152 20.02 -5.70 -11.81
N CYS A 153 20.22 -6.31 -10.65
CA CYS A 153 21.22 -5.91 -9.66
C CYS A 153 21.99 -7.12 -9.13
N ARG A 154 23.20 -6.92 -8.59
CA ARG A 154 23.95 -8.03 -8.01
C ARG A 154 23.19 -8.59 -6.80
N PRO A 155 23.19 -9.92 -6.57
CA PRO A 155 22.69 -10.48 -5.33
C PRO A 155 23.40 -9.92 -4.09
N PRO A 156 22.73 -9.90 -2.92
CA PRO A 156 23.34 -9.47 -1.68
C PRO A 156 24.43 -10.45 -1.25
N THR A 157 25.50 -9.91 -0.70
CA THR A 157 26.56 -10.69 -0.05
C THR A 157 26.08 -11.21 1.30
N LYS A 158 26.75 -12.26 1.83
CA LYS A 158 26.50 -12.76 3.19
C LYS A 158 26.62 -11.67 4.27
N LYS A 159 27.54 -10.72 4.08
CA LYS A 159 27.72 -9.59 5.02
C LYS A 159 26.49 -8.67 5.00
N GLU A 160 25.96 -8.35 3.82
CA GLU A 160 24.75 -7.53 3.67
C GLU A 160 23.51 -8.24 4.22
N LEU A 161 23.37 -9.56 3.98
CA LEU A 161 22.29 -10.37 4.55
C LEU A 161 22.36 -10.43 6.08
N LYS A 162 23.56 -10.57 6.65
CA LYS A 162 23.77 -10.53 8.11
C LYS A 162 23.47 -9.15 8.70
N ALA A 163 23.74 -8.08 7.96
CA ALA A 163 23.46 -6.70 8.37
C ALA A 163 21.99 -6.29 8.20
N THR A 164 21.17 -7.16 7.59
CA THR A 164 19.77 -6.88 7.25
C THR A 164 18.83 -7.82 7.99
N ARG A 165 17.85 -7.25 8.68
CA ARG A 165 16.68 -7.96 9.18
C ARG A 165 15.57 -7.86 8.15
N VAL A 166 14.88 -8.98 7.93
CA VAL A 166 13.70 -9.05 7.08
C VAL A 166 12.57 -9.65 7.89
N ILE A 167 11.40 -9.03 7.82
CA ILE A 167 10.20 -9.44 8.54
C ILE A 167 9.13 -9.75 7.50
N ALA A 168 8.51 -10.92 7.64
CA ALA A 168 7.24 -11.25 7.01
C ALA A 168 6.09 -10.90 7.96
N ILE A 169 5.04 -10.31 7.41
CA ILE A 169 3.80 -9.96 8.10
C ILE A 169 2.68 -10.67 7.35
N HIS A 170 2.13 -11.72 7.96
CA HIS A 170 1.02 -12.46 7.38
C HIS A 170 -0.28 -11.72 7.67
N ILE A 171 -1.02 -11.36 6.63
CA ILE A 171 -2.28 -10.63 6.78
C ILE A 171 -3.32 -11.57 7.39
N GLU A 172 -3.70 -11.31 8.65
CA GLU A 172 -4.73 -12.07 9.35
C GLU A 172 -6.09 -11.36 9.26
N SER A 173 -6.07 -10.03 9.28
CA SER A 173 -7.25 -9.20 9.12
C SER A 173 -6.90 -7.88 8.45
N ALA A 174 -7.80 -7.36 7.62
CA ALA A 174 -7.64 -6.03 7.04
C ALA A 174 -8.99 -5.37 6.82
N SER A 175 -8.97 -4.04 6.70
CA SER A 175 -10.11 -3.27 6.22
C SER A 175 -9.65 -2.12 5.34
N ALA A 176 -10.40 -1.89 4.27
CA ALA A 176 -10.27 -0.70 3.45
C ALA A 176 -11.35 0.32 3.81
N LYS A 177 -11.02 1.59 3.63
CA LYS A 177 -11.97 2.70 3.63
C LYS A 177 -11.80 3.46 2.32
N VAL A 178 -12.87 3.49 1.52
CA VAL A 178 -12.92 4.15 0.22
C VAL A 178 -13.94 5.28 0.30
N ALA A 179 -13.43 6.51 0.28
CA ALA A 179 -14.23 7.71 0.15
C ALA A 179 -14.10 8.22 -1.29
N ASP A 180 -15.15 8.07 -2.07
CA ASP A 180 -15.22 8.40 -3.50
C ASP A 180 -16.47 9.24 -3.84
N GLY A 181 -17.30 9.54 -2.84
CA GLY A 181 -18.57 10.24 -3.01
C GLY A 181 -18.41 11.68 -3.50
N ALA A 182 -19.46 12.16 -4.15
CA ALA A 182 -19.59 13.53 -4.65
C ALA A 182 -19.46 14.59 -3.53
N LEU A 183 -19.38 15.84 -3.97
CA LEU A 183 -19.54 17.01 -3.11
C LEU A 183 -21.00 17.12 -2.68
N VAL A 184 -21.25 17.33 -1.39
CA VAL A 184 -22.60 17.44 -0.81
C VAL A 184 -22.60 18.60 0.16
N ASP A 185 -23.56 19.51 -0.02
CA ASP A 185 -23.90 20.61 0.89
C ASP A 185 -25.35 20.45 1.33
N ASP A 186 -25.73 21.09 2.45
CA ASP A 186 -27.13 21.17 2.86
C ASP A 186 -27.91 22.12 1.94
N SER A 187 -29.22 21.91 1.80
CA SER A 187 -30.05 22.68 0.85
C SER A 187 -29.97 24.20 1.07
N ALA A 188 -29.86 24.64 2.31
CA ALA A 188 -29.75 26.06 2.68
C ALA A 188 -28.41 26.70 2.25
N ASP A 189 -27.36 25.91 2.06
CA ASP A 189 -26.03 26.43 1.74
C ASP A 189 -25.89 26.75 0.24
N TYR A 190 -26.74 26.22 -0.64
CA TYR A 190 -26.61 26.43 -2.09
C TYR A 190 -26.81 27.88 -2.55
N GLU A 191 -27.50 28.71 -1.75
CA GLU A 191 -27.66 30.14 -1.98
C GLU A 191 -26.41 30.96 -1.57
N SER A 192 -25.43 30.32 -0.92
CA SER A 192 -24.19 30.97 -0.51
C SER A 192 -23.34 31.39 -1.71
N ALA A 193 -22.72 32.58 -1.61
CA ALA A 193 -21.73 33.07 -2.57
C ALA A 193 -20.36 32.38 -2.46
N CYS A 194 -20.21 31.40 -1.56
CA CYS A 194 -18.98 30.63 -1.41
C CYS A 194 -18.77 29.71 -2.63
N TRP A 195 -17.57 29.76 -3.21
CA TRP A 195 -17.19 28.79 -4.24
C TRP A 195 -17.06 27.40 -3.63
N ALA A 196 -17.60 26.39 -4.32
CA ALA A 196 -17.48 25.00 -3.93
C ALA A 196 -17.06 24.15 -5.13
N GLY A 197 -16.23 23.14 -4.88
CA GLY A 197 -15.69 22.29 -5.92
C GLY A 197 -14.76 21.20 -5.39
N VAL A 198 -14.18 20.46 -6.32
CA VAL A 198 -13.26 19.36 -6.05
C VAL A 198 -11.92 19.69 -6.70
N ILE A 199 -10.83 19.53 -5.94
CA ILE A 199 -9.47 19.59 -6.46
C ILE A 199 -8.95 18.15 -6.57
N PRO A 200 -8.87 17.57 -7.78
CA PRO A 200 -8.29 16.24 -7.98
C PRO A 200 -6.82 16.22 -7.58
N VAL A 201 -6.40 15.13 -6.94
CA VAL A 201 -5.00 14.89 -6.55
C VAL A 201 -4.51 13.68 -7.33
N LYS A 202 -3.32 13.82 -7.93
CA LYS A 202 -2.65 12.74 -8.67
C LYS A 202 -1.20 12.65 -8.25
N THR A 203 -0.71 11.43 -8.11
CA THR A 203 0.72 11.14 -8.01
C THR A 203 1.29 11.05 -9.42
N VAL A 204 2.38 11.75 -9.70
CA VAL A 204 3.05 11.72 -11.01
C VAL A 204 4.49 11.27 -10.80
N TYR A 205 4.92 10.25 -11.54
CA TYR A 205 6.30 9.79 -11.54
C TYR A 205 7.07 10.54 -12.62
N GLY A 206 8.24 11.06 -12.27
CA GLY A 206 9.16 11.71 -13.22
C GLY A 206 9.92 10.69 -14.07
N PHE A 207 10.46 11.14 -15.20
CA PHE A 207 11.34 10.30 -16.03
C PHE A 207 12.58 9.87 -15.23
N PRO A 208 13.09 8.62 -15.38
CA PRO A 208 14.25 8.17 -14.62
C PRO A 208 15.48 9.06 -14.83
N VAL A 209 16.13 9.44 -13.74
CA VAL A 209 17.35 10.24 -13.76
C VAL A 209 18.53 9.32 -13.49
N ALA A 210 19.53 9.32 -14.38
CA ALA A 210 20.73 8.52 -14.23
C ALA A 210 21.63 9.06 -13.09
N ASP A 211 22.33 8.15 -12.41
CA ASP A 211 23.42 8.50 -11.48
C ASP A 211 24.55 9.19 -12.26
N GLU A 212 25.14 10.24 -11.70
CA GLU A 212 26.33 10.91 -12.25
C GLU A 212 27.52 9.97 -12.43
N LYS A 213 27.56 8.86 -11.67
CA LYS A 213 28.59 7.82 -11.75
C LYS A 213 28.21 6.65 -12.65
N LEU A 214 27.04 6.68 -13.28
CA LEU A 214 26.65 5.68 -14.25
C LEU A 214 27.65 5.72 -15.41
N ARG A 215 28.07 4.54 -15.90
CA ARG A 215 28.91 4.49 -17.10
C ARG A 215 28.17 5.16 -18.26
N GLU A 216 28.89 5.97 -19.04
CA GLU A 216 28.31 6.77 -20.14
C GLU A 216 27.59 5.93 -21.19
N ASP A 217 27.99 4.67 -21.37
CA ASP A 217 27.41 3.72 -22.33
C ASP A 217 26.18 2.96 -21.80
N MET A 218 25.76 3.22 -20.55
CA MET A 218 24.58 2.55 -19.98
C MET A 218 23.31 3.36 -20.19
N GLU A 219 22.39 2.76 -20.96
CA GLU A 219 21.02 3.24 -21.12
C GLU A 219 20.12 2.82 -19.96
N ILE A 220 18.96 3.48 -19.83
CA ILE A 220 17.92 3.08 -18.89
C ILE A 220 17.38 1.70 -19.32
N PRO A 221 17.40 0.68 -18.45
CA PRO A 221 16.90 -0.65 -18.81
C PRO A 221 15.42 -0.63 -19.20
N ALA A 222 15.03 -1.47 -20.16
CA ALA A 222 13.66 -1.58 -20.67
C ALA A 222 12.61 -1.75 -19.54
N HIS A 223 12.86 -2.62 -18.55
CA HIS A 223 11.91 -2.83 -17.43
C HIS A 223 11.63 -1.56 -16.62
N VAL A 224 12.58 -0.63 -16.54
CA VAL A 224 12.40 0.66 -15.85
C VAL A 224 11.59 1.62 -16.72
N LEU A 225 11.87 1.67 -18.02
CA LEU A 225 11.11 2.47 -18.98
C LEU A 225 9.66 1.97 -19.08
N ASP A 226 9.45 0.65 -19.19
CA ASP A 226 8.11 0.04 -19.23
C ASP A 226 7.33 0.36 -17.94
N TRP A 227 7.97 0.24 -16.78
CA TRP A 227 7.36 0.63 -15.51
C TRP A 227 6.99 2.12 -15.49
N TYR A 228 7.89 3.00 -15.93
CA TYR A 228 7.65 4.44 -16.00
C TYR A 228 6.48 4.77 -16.93
N GLU A 229 6.45 4.19 -18.13
CA GLU A 229 5.40 4.40 -19.12
C GLU A 229 4.01 3.99 -18.58
N ASN A 230 3.96 2.92 -17.80
CA ASN A 230 2.73 2.45 -17.15
C ASN A 230 2.29 3.33 -15.96
N LYS A 231 3.21 4.05 -15.31
CA LYS A 231 2.94 4.80 -14.06
C LYS A 231 2.92 6.33 -14.23
N LYS A 232 3.50 6.88 -15.31
CA LYS A 232 3.71 8.33 -15.50
C LYS A 232 2.45 9.18 -15.47
N SER A 233 1.30 8.61 -15.83
CA SER A 233 0.00 9.31 -15.86
C SER A 233 -0.74 9.31 -14.51
N GLY A 234 -0.14 8.70 -13.48
CA GLY A 234 -0.69 8.56 -12.13
C GLY A 234 -1.62 7.37 -11.97
N ILE A 235 -1.84 6.97 -10.71
CA ILE A 235 -2.76 5.88 -10.33
C ILE A 235 -4.17 6.27 -10.75
N ILE A 236 -4.55 5.88 -11.96
CA ILE A 236 -5.93 5.84 -12.43
C ILE A 236 -6.13 4.42 -12.94
N SER A 237 -6.38 3.49 -12.03
CA SER A 237 -7.21 2.36 -12.40
C SER A 237 -8.64 2.86 -12.28
N ASP A 238 -9.21 3.23 -13.43
CA ASP A 238 -10.67 3.29 -13.60
C ASP A 238 -11.31 1.94 -13.27
#